data_AF-A0A495JVE6-F1
#
_entry.id   AF-A0A495JVE6-F1
#
_cell.length_a   1.000
_cell.length_b   1.000
_cell.length_c   1.000
_cell.angle_alpha   90.00
_cell.angle_beta   90.00
_cell.angle_gamma   90.00
#
_symmetry.space_group_name_H-M   'P 1'
#
loop_
_entity.id
_entity.type
_entity.pdbx_description
1 polymer ?
#
loop_
_entity_poly.entity_id
_entity_poly.type
_entity_poly.pdbx_seq_one_letter_code
_entity_poly.pdbx_strand_id
1 'polypeptide(L)'
;MFDENQDQVVNTIGGILFKLMPADAVKIIATGDLGEESAGVSIQWRTAAGNSGHFPFDEQPFEEIIQLSDAFVSLRNLMVADGHDAWQGITFTVERDGQFDVDLSYAS
;
A
#
# COMPACT_ATOMS: atom_id res chain seq x y z
N MET A 1 -1.20 -11.32 12.60
CA MET A 1 0.27 -11.26 12.64
C MET A 1 0.72 -11.91 11.36
N PHE A 2 1.50 -11.20 10.56
CA PHE A 2 2.02 -11.73 9.30
C PHE A 2 3.06 -12.83 9.60
N ASP A 3 3.18 -13.80 8.70
CA ASP A 3 4.29 -14.75 8.71
C ASP A 3 5.54 -14.14 8.05
N GLU A 4 6.64 -14.88 7.99
CA GLU A 4 7.91 -14.36 7.43
C GLU A 4 7.79 -13.90 5.97
N ASN A 5 7.03 -14.62 5.14
CA ASN A 5 6.85 -14.28 3.73
C ASN A 5 5.98 -13.03 3.57
N GLN A 6 4.89 -12.96 4.34
CA GLN A 6 4.01 -11.80 4.38
C GLN A 6 4.74 -10.57 4.93
N ASP A 7 5.56 -10.72 5.97
CA ASP A 7 6.40 -9.66 6.53
C ASP A 7 7.38 -9.10 5.48
N GLN A 8 7.97 -9.96 4.64
CA GLN A 8 8.85 -9.49 3.57
C GLN A 8 8.10 -8.62 2.55
N VAL A 9 6.88 -9.02 2.17
CA VAL A 9 6.05 -8.25 1.24
C VAL A 9 5.59 -6.93 1.88
N VAL A 10 5.15 -6.97 3.14
CA VAL A 10 4.71 -5.79 3.90
C VAL A 10 5.85 -4.78 4.08
N ASN A 11 7.06 -5.23 4.40
CA ASN A 11 8.24 -4.37 4.47
C ASN A 11 8.61 -3.79 3.11
N THR A 12 8.43 -4.55 2.02
CA THR A 12 8.65 -4.06 0.65
C THR A 12 7.69 -2.92 0.32
N ILE A 13 6.40 -3.09 0.60
CA ILE A 13 5.37 -2.06 0.43
C ILE A 13 5.74 -0.82 1.25
N GLY A 14 6.06 -1.01 2.53
CA GLY A 14 6.46 0.08 3.43
C GLY A 14 7.67 0.86 2.91
N GLY A 15 8.70 0.17 2.42
CA GLY A 15 9.89 0.78 1.84
C GLY A 15 9.63 1.59 0.57
N ILE A 16 8.78 1.09 -0.33
CA ILE A 16 8.36 1.81 -1.54
C ILE A 16 7.64 3.11 -1.14
N LEU A 17 6.67 3.00 -0.24
CA LEU A 17 5.89 4.16 0.23
C LEU A 17 6.77 5.18 0.95
N PHE A 18 7.67 4.73 1.81
CA PHE A 18 8.58 5.62 2.51
C PHE A 18 9.50 6.39 1.56
N LYS A 19 10.00 5.73 0.50
CA LYS A 19 10.79 6.39 -0.57
C LYS A 19 9.99 7.47 -1.30
N LEU A 20 8.70 7.24 -1.53
CA LEU A 20 7.81 8.18 -2.23
C LEU A 20 7.33 9.34 -1.35
N MET A 21 7.46 9.23 -0.03
CA MET A 21 6.94 10.21 0.93
C MET A 21 7.60 11.59 0.75
N PRO A 22 6.86 12.63 0.30
CA PRO A 22 7.40 13.98 0.15
C PRO A 22 7.90 14.54 1.47
N ALA A 23 8.94 15.36 1.49
CA ALA A 23 9.65 15.76 2.72
C ALA A 23 8.78 16.45 3.81
N ASP A 24 7.69 17.11 3.42
CA ASP A 24 6.75 17.80 4.31
C ASP A 24 5.56 16.94 4.78
N ALA A 25 5.44 15.71 4.25
CA ALA A 25 4.42 14.77 4.67
C ALA A 25 4.68 14.21 6.08
N VAL A 26 3.62 13.96 6.83
CA VAL A 26 3.65 13.17 8.08
C VAL A 26 3.28 11.72 7.84
N LYS A 27 2.55 11.43 6.77
CA LYS A 27 2.25 10.07 6.32
C LYS A 27 1.95 9.99 4.83
N ILE A 28 2.12 8.79 4.28
CA ILE A 28 1.73 8.43 2.92
C ILE A 28 0.82 7.20 2.98
N ILE A 29 -0.14 7.15 2.07
CA ILE A 29 -1.20 6.16 2.05
C ILE A 29 -1.29 5.63 0.62
N ALA A 30 -1.18 4.32 0.45
CA ALA A 30 -1.61 3.64 -0.76
C ALA A 30 -2.94 2.93 -0.53
N THR A 31 -3.85 3.09 -1.48
CA THR A 31 -5.11 2.35 -1.52
C THR A 31 -5.10 1.48 -2.76
N GLY A 32 -5.35 0.19 -2.57
CA GLY A 32 -5.47 -0.81 -3.63
C GLY A 32 -6.90 -1.31 -3.75
N ASP A 33 -7.41 -1.37 -4.98
CA ASP A 33 -8.63 -2.10 -5.36
C ASP A 33 -8.23 -3.34 -6.19
N LEU A 34 -8.48 -4.53 -5.67
CA LEU A 34 -7.89 -5.77 -6.17
C LEU A 34 -8.86 -6.54 -7.07
N GLY A 35 -8.48 -6.66 -8.34
CA GLY A 35 -9.06 -7.60 -9.27
C GLY A 35 -8.47 -9.01 -9.13
N GLU A 36 -8.74 -9.88 -10.10
CA GLU A 36 -8.22 -11.25 -10.10
C GLU A 36 -6.70 -11.30 -10.25
N GLU A 37 -6.14 -10.50 -11.18
CA GLU A 37 -4.72 -10.55 -11.57
C GLU A 37 -3.93 -9.26 -11.30
N SER A 38 -4.59 -8.16 -10.92
CA SER A 38 -3.94 -6.87 -10.69
C SER A 38 -4.67 -6.04 -9.63
N ALA A 39 -4.00 -5.02 -9.12
CA ALA A 39 -4.61 -4.03 -8.23
C ALA A 39 -4.56 -2.64 -8.88
N GLY A 40 -5.69 -1.94 -8.88
CA GLY A 40 -5.71 -0.50 -9.11
C GLY A 40 -5.13 0.20 -7.88
N VAL A 41 -4.01 0.90 -8.02
CA VAL A 41 -3.32 1.57 -6.90
C VAL A 41 -3.43 3.09 -7.03
N SER A 42 -3.84 3.74 -5.94
CA SER A 42 -3.82 5.19 -5.77
C SER A 42 -2.96 5.56 -4.57
N ILE A 43 -2.21 6.66 -4.70
CA ILE A 43 -1.31 7.16 -3.66
C ILE A 43 -1.71 8.57 -3.27
N GLN A 44 -1.72 8.82 -1.96
CA GLN A 44 -1.91 10.15 -1.37
C GLN A 44 -0.98 10.32 -0.18
N TRP A 45 -0.66 11.55 0.19
CA TRP A 45 0.03 11.84 1.45
C TRP A 45 -0.71 12.92 2.23
N ARG A 46 -0.40 13.02 3.53
CA ARG A 46 -0.87 14.13 4.37
C ARG A 46 0.29 14.89 4.98
N THR A 47 0.17 16.21 5.04
CA THR A 47 1.14 17.08 5.71
C THR A 47 0.75 17.32 7.17
N ALA A 48 1.67 17.86 7.97
CA ALA A 48 1.40 18.22 9.36
C ALA A 48 0.26 19.25 9.53
N ALA A 49 0.02 20.06 8.49
CA ALA A 49 -1.08 21.02 8.45
C ALA A 49 -2.45 20.37 8.16
N GLY A 50 -2.49 19.06 7.91
CA GLY A 50 -3.72 18.31 7.61
C GLY A 50 -4.13 18.33 6.14
N ASN A 51 -3.34 18.95 5.26
CA ASN A 51 -3.60 18.95 3.82
C ASN A 51 -3.28 17.58 3.22
N SER A 52 -4.11 17.12 2.29
CA SER A 52 -3.81 15.96 1.45
C SER A 52 -3.14 16.38 0.14
N GLY A 53 -2.21 15.57 -0.34
CA GLY A 53 -1.58 15.72 -1.65
C GLY A 53 -1.65 14.44 -2.47
N HIS A 54 -1.55 14.59 -3.78
CA HIS A 54 -1.49 13.51 -4.76
C HIS A 54 -0.43 13.85 -5.80
N PHE A 55 0.14 12.82 -6.43
CA PHE A 55 1.05 13.02 -7.56
C PHE A 55 0.28 13.59 -8.75
N PRO A 56 0.77 14.67 -9.38
CA PRO A 56 0.32 15.10 -10.70
C PRO A 56 0.39 13.93 -11.70
N PHE A 57 -0.49 13.93 -12.71
CA PHE A 57 -0.57 12.83 -13.68
C PHE A 57 0.77 12.57 -14.41
N ASP A 58 1.50 13.63 -14.74
CA ASP A 58 2.80 13.61 -15.41
C ASP A 58 3.98 13.27 -14.49
N GLU A 59 3.78 13.32 -13.18
CA GLU A 59 4.77 12.99 -12.15
C GLU A 59 4.41 11.71 -11.38
N GLN A 60 3.43 10.93 -11.87
CA GLN A 60 3.05 9.71 -11.19
C GLN A 60 4.22 8.72 -11.15
N PRO A 61 4.47 8.11 -9.98
CA PRO A 61 5.52 7.10 -9.83
C PRO A 61 5.02 5.76 -10.40
N PHE A 62 4.88 5.68 -11.73
CA PHE A 62 4.26 4.54 -12.42
C PHE A 62 4.96 3.21 -12.12
N GLU A 63 6.29 3.20 -12.03
CA GLU A 63 7.05 2.00 -11.69
C GLU A 63 6.74 1.52 -10.27
N GLU A 64 6.71 2.42 -9.29
CA GLU A 64 6.34 2.08 -7.91
C GLU A 64 4.86 1.69 -7.79
N ILE A 65 3.95 2.28 -8.56
CA ILE A 65 2.54 1.90 -8.61
C ILE A 65 2.40 0.45 -9.09
N ILE A 66 3.15 0.05 -10.12
CA ILE A 66 3.17 -1.34 -10.60
C ILE A 66 3.73 -2.27 -9.52
N GLN A 67 4.85 -1.90 -8.89
CA GLN A 67 5.44 -2.69 -7.80
C GLN A 67 4.50 -2.86 -6.61
N LEU A 68 3.76 -1.81 -6.25
CA LEU A 68 2.73 -1.86 -5.20
C LEU A 68 1.56 -2.77 -5.62
N SER A 69 1.11 -2.69 -6.87
CA SER A 69 0.06 -3.58 -7.39
C SER A 69 0.48 -5.05 -7.26
N ASP A 70 1.68 -5.39 -7.73
CA ASP A 70 2.22 -6.75 -7.66
C ASP A 70 2.39 -7.21 -6.21
N ALA A 71 2.88 -6.33 -5.33
CA ALA A 71 3.04 -6.62 -3.91
C ALA A 71 1.70 -6.85 -3.20
N PHE A 72 0.65 -6.07 -3.51
CA PHE A 72 -0.69 -6.28 -2.97
C PHE A 72 -1.29 -7.62 -3.40
N VAL A 73 -1.17 -7.96 -4.68
CA VAL A 73 -1.63 -9.27 -5.18
C VAL A 73 -0.84 -10.41 -4.53
N SER A 74 0.48 -10.27 -4.39
CA SER A 74 1.33 -11.25 -3.73
C SER A 74 0.93 -11.44 -2.26
N LEU A 75 0.73 -10.35 -1.51
CA LEU A 75 0.28 -10.42 -0.12
C LEU A 75 -1.07 -11.13 0.00
N ARG A 76 -2.04 -10.80 -0.88
CA ARG A 76 -3.34 -11.46 -0.89
C ARG A 76 -3.18 -12.97 -1.09
N ASN A 77 -2.40 -13.36 -2.09
CA ASN A 77 -2.22 -14.77 -2.43
C ASN A 77 -1.55 -15.55 -1.29
N LEU A 78 -0.56 -14.96 -0.61
CA LEU A 78 0.06 -15.57 0.57
C LEU A 78 -0.96 -15.75 1.71
N MET A 79 -1.75 -14.72 2.02
CA MET A 79 -2.77 -14.82 3.07
C MET A 79 -3.86 -15.85 2.72
N VAL A 80 -4.31 -15.90 1.47
CA VAL A 80 -5.29 -16.91 1.02
C VAL A 80 -4.71 -18.32 1.10
N ALA A 81 -3.44 -18.51 0.76
CA ALA A 81 -2.77 -19.80 0.90
C ALA A 81 -2.69 -20.27 2.36
N ASP A 82 -2.62 -19.34 3.30
CA ASP A 82 -2.67 -19.59 4.75
C ASP A 82 -4.10 -19.80 5.30
N GLY A 83 -5.11 -19.75 4.42
CA GLY A 83 -6.50 -20.01 4.76
C GLY A 83 -7.31 -18.78 5.17
N HIS A 84 -6.80 -17.57 4.94
CA HIS A 84 -7.58 -16.33 5.09
C HIS A 84 -8.53 -16.12 3.90
N ASP A 85 -9.62 -15.39 4.13
CA ASP A 85 -10.52 -14.99 3.05
C ASP A 85 -9.80 -14.03 2.07
N ALA A 86 -10.20 -14.10 0.79
CA ALA A 86 -9.69 -13.19 -0.22
C ALA A 86 -10.30 -11.79 -0.03
N TRP A 87 -9.47 -10.83 0.35
CA TRP A 87 -9.84 -9.42 0.41
C TRP A 87 -9.81 -8.77 -0.98
N GLN A 88 -10.61 -7.71 -1.13
CA GLN A 88 -10.77 -6.95 -2.39
C GLN A 88 -10.21 -5.52 -2.29
N GLY A 89 -9.96 -5.02 -1.09
CA GLY A 89 -9.34 -3.72 -0.91
C GLY A 89 -8.25 -3.74 0.14
N ILE A 90 -7.28 -2.85 -0.01
CA ILE A 90 -6.23 -2.61 0.98
C ILE A 90 -5.99 -1.12 1.12
N THR A 91 -5.86 -0.65 2.35
CA THR A 91 -5.27 0.66 2.65
C THR A 91 -4.01 0.43 3.47
N PHE A 92 -2.88 0.83 2.90
CA PHE A 92 -1.57 0.74 3.55
C PHE A 92 -1.09 2.15 3.88
N THR A 93 -0.92 2.44 5.17
CA THR A 93 -0.45 3.74 5.66
C THR A 93 0.95 3.59 6.21
N VAL A 94 1.87 4.49 5.84
CA VAL A 94 3.19 4.62 6.45
C VAL A 94 3.32 6.01 7.05
N GLU A 95 3.59 6.07 8.35
CA GLU A 95 3.89 7.27 9.11
C GLU A 95 5.38 7.65 8.95
N ARG A 96 5.71 8.93 9.14
CA ARG A 96 7.07 9.46 8.93
C ARG A 96 8.13 8.80 9.82
N ASP A 97 7.74 8.29 10.98
CA ASP A 97 8.63 7.58 11.91
C ASP A 97 8.88 6.12 11.51
N GLY A 98 8.28 5.67 10.39
CA GLY A 98 8.41 4.32 9.86
C GLY A 98 7.38 3.33 10.38
N GLN A 99 6.49 3.74 11.30
CA GLN A 99 5.34 2.91 11.67
C GLN A 99 4.40 2.75 10.47
N PHE A 100 3.77 1.60 10.34
CA PHE A 100 2.77 1.36 9.30
C PHE A 100 1.53 0.69 9.87
N ASP A 101 0.42 0.86 9.14
CA ASP A 101 -0.88 0.26 9.41
C ASP A 101 -1.47 -0.29 8.11
N VAL A 102 -2.17 -1.43 8.22
CA VAL A 102 -2.77 -2.13 7.08
C VAL A 102 -4.22 -2.44 7.40
N ASP A 103 -5.12 -1.89 6.59
CA ASP A 103 -6.55 -2.17 6.65
C ASP A 103 -6.98 -2.95 5.41
N LEU A 104 -7.69 -4.06 5.61
CA LEU A 104 -8.14 -4.97 4.57
C LEU A 104 -9.67 -4.92 4.45
N SER A 105 -10.16 -4.69 3.24
CA SER A 105 -11.59 -4.68 2.93
C SER A 105 -11.98 -5.97 2.21
N TYR A 106 -13.01 -6.64 2.71
CA TYR A 106 -13.55 -7.87 2.16
C TYR A 106 -14.87 -7.59 1.45
N ALA A 107 -15.16 -8.34 0.38
CA ALA A 107 -16.49 -8.31 -0.23
C ALA A 107 -17.53 -8.78 0.79
N SER A 108 -18.55 -7.96 1.00
CA SER A 108 -19.75 -8.28 1.79
C SER A 108 -20.72 -9.16 1.01
#